data_AF-A0AA43M599-F1
#
_entry.id   AF-A0AA43M599-F1
#
_cell.length_a   1.000
_cell.length_b   1.000
_cell.length_c   1.000
_cell.angle_alpha   90.00
_cell.angle_beta   90.00
_cell.angle_gamma   90.00
#
_symmetry.space_group_name_H-M   'P 1'
#
loop_
_entity.id
_entity.type
_entity.pdbx_description
1 polymer ?
#
loop_
_entity_poly.entity_id
_entity_poly.type
_entity_poly.pdbx_seq_one_letter_code
_entity_poly.pdbx_strand_id
1 'polypeptide(L)'
;MGSIFKSSVAEEEYYRCYDKSLECFELAGTSCYIATAFGDTYVTCFGDALECSRADLAGHSMGGFLTLNFALEYPERVSKLLLYAPAGAFHRMSLKFFAKISCMRLI
;
A
#
# COMPACT_ATOMS: atom_id res chain seq x y z
N MET A 1 2.33 -4.17 20.73
CA MET A 1 3.38 -3.99 19.70
C MET A 1 4.07 -2.66 19.99
N GLY A 2 5.41 -2.59 20.03
CA GLY A 2 6.10 -1.30 20.22
C GLY A 2 5.96 -0.42 18.98
N SER A 3 5.98 0.91 19.16
CA SER A 3 6.02 1.86 18.02
C SER A 3 7.26 1.59 17.16
N ILE A 4 7.11 1.67 15.83
CA ILE A 4 8.22 1.56 14.88
C ILE A 4 9.07 2.84 14.85
N PHE A 5 8.57 3.92 15.44
CA PHE A 5 9.22 5.22 15.46
C PHE A 5 10.18 5.34 16.64
N LYS A 6 11.26 6.09 16.42
CA LYS A 6 12.30 6.32 17.45
C LYS A 6 11.83 7.24 18.59
N SER A 7 10.78 8.04 18.35
CA SER A 7 10.17 8.94 19.34
C SER A 7 8.75 9.32 18.90
N SER A 8 7.94 9.80 19.84
CA SER A 8 6.60 10.34 19.56
C SER A 8 6.64 11.54 18.60
N VAL A 9 7.67 12.39 18.71
CA VAL A 9 7.86 13.54 17.80
C VAL A 9 8.10 13.08 16.36
N ALA A 10 8.91 12.01 16.17
CA ALA A 10 9.17 11.47 14.84
C ALA A 10 7.91 10.81 14.23
N GLU A 11 7.08 10.19 15.08
CA GLU A 11 5.80 9.61 14.68
C GLU A 11 4.81 10.68 14.22
N GLU A 12 4.64 11.75 15.00
CA GLU A 12 3.77 12.88 14.65
C GLU A 12 4.22 13.57 13.36
N GLU A 13 5.52 13.82 13.19
CA GLU A 13 6.06 14.42 11.97
C GLU A 13 5.91 13.51 10.74
N TYR A 14 6.02 12.19 10.90
CA TYR A 14 5.77 11.24 9.81
C TYR A 14 4.32 11.33 9.34
N TYR A 15 3.35 11.24 10.25
CA TYR A 15 1.94 11.33 9.88
C TYR A 15 1.59 12.70 9.29
N ARG A 16 2.13 13.79 9.85
CA ARG A 16 1.96 15.14 9.29
C ARG A 16 2.48 15.25 7.85
N CYS A 17 3.61 14.61 7.53
CA CYS A 17 4.15 14.59 6.17
C CYS A 17 3.33 13.70 5.24
N TYR A 18 2.85 12.56 5.75
CA TYR A 18 1.98 11.66 5.02
C TYR A 18 0.67 12.35 4.64
N ASP A 19 -0.03 12.98 5.58
CA ASP A 19 -1.30 13.68 5.32
C ASP A 19 -1.12 14.81 4.30
N LYS A 20 -0.06 15.62 4.43
CA LYS A 20 0.29 16.63 3.41
C LYS A 20 0.54 16.05 2.02
N SER A 21 1.10 14.84 1.94
CA SER A 21 1.28 14.18 0.64
C SER A 21 -0.04 13.73 0.03
N LEU A 22 -1.05 13.40 0.85
CA LEU A 22 -2.40 13.07 0.37
C LEU A 22 -3.12 14.32 -0.16
N GLU A 23 -2.89 15.50 0.43
CA GLU A 23 -3.43 16.77 -0.07
C GLU A 23 -2.98 17.07 -1.50
N CYS A 24 -1.79 16.62 -1.90
CA CYS A 24 -1.28 16.80 -3.27
C CYS A 24 -2.11 16.06 -4.34
N PHE A 25 -2.97 15.11 -3.95
CA PHE A 25 -3.87 14.43 -4.88
C PHE A 25 -5.12 15.26 -5.18
N GLU A 26 -5.43 16.29 -4.38
CA GLU A 26 -6.61 17.16 -4.54
C GLU A 26 -7.94 16.38 -4.60
N LEU A 27 -7.97 15.20 -3.97
CA LEU A 27 -9.12 14.31 -3.90
C LEU A 27 -9.61 14.19 -2.45
N ALA A 28 -10.91 14.27 -2.24
CA ALA A 28 -11.51 13.93 -0.96
C ALA A 28 -11.25 12.44 -0.69
N GLY A 29 -10.69 12.12 0.47
CA GLY A 29 -10.43 10.75 0.87
C GLY A 29 -10.77 10.50 2.34
N THR A 30 -11.14 9.25 2.64
CA THR A 30 -11.33 8.77 4.01
C THR A 30 -10.33 7.67 4.28
N SER A 31 -9.71 7.73 5.45
CA SER A 31 -8.80 6.68 5.91
C SER A 31 -9.41 5.87 7.05
N CYS A 32 -9.19 4.56 7.04
CA CYS A 32 -9.60 3.67 8.11
C CYS A 32 -8.59 2.52 8.30
N TYR A 33 -8.66 1.87 9.45
CA TYR A 33 -8.00 0.59 9.66
C TYR A 33 -8.99 -0.53 9.32
N ILE A 34 -8.54 -1.52 8.55
CA ILE A 34 -9.29 -2.74 8.25
C ILE A 34 -8.54 -3.95 8.82
N ALA A 35 -9.29 -4.90 9.38
CA ALA A 35 -8.71 -6.14 9.89
C ALA A 35 -8.30 -7.07 8.72
N THR A 36 -7.12 -7.66 8.81
CA THR A 36 -6.62 -8.67 7.85
C THR A 36 -6.11 -9.90 8.58
N ALA A 37 -5.80 -10.96 7.83
CA ALA A 37 -5.15 -12.16 8.38
C ALA A 37 -3.77 -11.89 9.02
N PHE A 38 -3.17 -10.72 8.76
CA PHE A 38 -1.87 -10.29 9.30
C PHE A 38 -2.00 -9.19 10.37
N GLY A 39 -3.21 -8.91 10.85
CA GLY A 39 -3.53 -7.79 11.74
C GLY A 39 -4.21 -6.63 11.01
N ASP A 40 -4.34 -5.49 11.69
CA ASP A 40 -4.98 -4.32 11.10
C ASP A 40 -4.06 -3.63 10.08
N THR A 41 -4.63 -3.19 8.96
CA THR A 41 -3.92 -2.40 7.94
C THR A 41 -4.63 -1.09 7.68
N TYR A 42 -3.86 -0.03 7.43
CA TYR A 42 -4.37 1.30 7.15
C TYR A 42 -4.67 1.45 5.66
N VAL A 43 -5.87 1.92 5.34
CA VAL A 43 -6.33 2.13 3.96
C VAL A 43 -6.87 3.54 3.82
N THR A 44 -6.42 4.24 2.78
CA THR A 44 -6.99 5.52 2.34
C THR A 44 -7.78 5.28 1.06
N CYS A 45 -9.07 5.60 1.09
CA CYS A 45 -9.95 5.55 -0.07
C CYS A 45 -10.21 6.98 -0.55
N PHE A 46 -9.93 7.27 -1.81
CA PHE A 46 -10.25 8.54 -2.45
C PHE A 46 -11.53 8.43 -3.28
N GLY A 47 -12.34 9.49 -3.29
CA GLY A 47 -13.65 9.53 -3.94
C GLY A 47 -14.76 8.86 -3.12
N ASP A 48 -15.96 8.75 -3.71
CA ASP A 48 -17.08 8.07 -3.08
C ASP A 48 -16.96 6.55 -3.26
N ALA A 49 -16.32 5.90 -2.28
CA ALA A 49 -16.12 4.46 -2.27
C ALA A 49 -17.44 3.66 -2.19
N LEU A 50 -18.53 4.27 -1.70
CA LEU A 50 -19.84 3.62 -1.63
C LEU A 50 -20.58 3.69 -2.98
N GLU A 51 -20.27 4.68 -3.81
CA GLU A 51 -20.86 4.83 -5.15
C GLU A 51 -19.98 4.25 -6.28
N CYS A 52 -18.71 3.95 -6.02
CA CYS A 52 -17.80 3.39 -7.03
C CYS A 52 -18.00 1.88 -7.23
N SER A 53 -18.73 1.53 -8.29
CA SER A 53 -18.78 0.16 -8.82
C SER A 53 -17.40 -0.34 -9.27
N ARG A 54 -16.54 0.56 -9.78
CA ARG A 54 -15.16 0.27 -10.22
C ARG A 54 -14.19 1.35 -9.76
N ALA A 55 -12.95 0.95 -9.48
CA ALA A 55 -11.85 1.87 -9.13
C ALA A 55 -10.64 1.68 -10.06
N ASP A 56 -9.92 2.76 -10.33
CA ASP A 56 -8.57 2.70 -10.91
C ASP A 56 -7.58 2.36 -9.78
N LEU A 57 -6.81 1.29 -9.94
CA LEU A 57 -5.89 0.81 -8.91
C LEU A 57 -4.43 0.97 -9.34
N ALA A 58 -3.59 1.34 -8.39
CA ALA A 58 -2.14 1.37 -8.55
C ALA A 58 -1.45 0.65 -7.39
N GLY A 59 -0.37 -0.08 -7.69
CA GLY A 59 0.39 -0.80 -6.66
C GLY A 59 1.89 -0.81 -6.95
N HIS A 60 2.68 -0.47 -5.93
CA HIS A 60 4.15 -0.54 -5.95
C HIS A 60 4.67 -1.62 -5.02
N SER A 61 5.66 -2.41 -5.44
CA SER A 61 6.31 -3.44 -4.58
C SER A 61 5.29 -4.43 -4.01
N MET A 62 5.22 -4.62 -2.70
CA MET A 62 4.19 -5.43 -2.03
C MET A 62 2.78 -4.93 -2.33
N GLY A 63 2.58 -3.62 -2.45
CA GLY A 63 1.31 -3.06 -2.89
C GLY A 63 0.93 -3.57 -4.29
N GLY A 64 1.89 -3.68 -5.20
CA GLY A 64 1.67 -4.24 -6.54
C GLY A 64 1.22 -5.71 -6.52
N PHE A 65 1.75 -6.52 -5.60
CA PHE A 65 1.28 -7.89 -5.38
C PHE A 65 -0.19 -7.91 -4.96
N LEU A 66 -0.54 -7.11 -3.95
CA LEU A 66 -1.90 -7.05 -3.41
C LEU A 66 -2.89 -6.56 -4.46
N THR A 67 -2.56 -5.46 -5.15
CA THR A 67 -3.41 -4.88 -6.19
C THR A 67 -3.64 -5.84 -7.36
N LEU A 68 -2.61 -6.57 -7.79
CA LEU A 68 -2.75 -7.56 -8.86
C LEU A 68 -3.66 -8.72 -8.43
N ASN A 69 -3.47 -9.27 -7.23
CA ASN A 69 -4.32 -10.36 -6.74
C ASN A 69 -5.77 -9.91 -6.57
N PHE A 70 -6.01 -8.69 -6.08
CA PHE A 70 -7.36 -8.11 -6.02
C PHE A 70 -8.00 -8.00 -7.41
N ALA A 71 -7.25 -7.51 -8.40
CA ALA A 71 -7.76 -7.36 -9.76
C ALA A 71 -8.04 -8.70 -10.46
N LEU A 72 -7.32 -9.77 -10.09
CA LEU A 72 -7.57 -11.12 -10.58
C LEU A 72 -8.83 -11.75 -9.97
N GLU A 73 -9.06 -11.51 -8.68
CA GLU A 73 -10.21 -12.04 -7.94
C GLU A 73 -11.51 -11.26 -8.25
N TYR A 74 -11.42 -9.94 -8.38
CA TYR A 74 -12.56 -9.04 -8.58
C TYR A 74 -12.39 -8.13 -9.82
N PRO A 75 -12.22 -8.69 -11.03
CA PRO A 75 -11.95 -7.90 -12.24
C PRO A 75 -13.07 -6.90 -12.57
N GLU A 76 -14.31 -7.20 -12.20
CA GLU A 76 -15.47 -6.33 -12.36
C GLU A 76 -15.42 -5.08 -11.49
N ARG A 77 -14.56 -5.04 -10.45
CA ARG A 77 -14.34 -3.90 -9.56
C ARG A 77 -13.17 -3.02 -9.96
N VAL A 78 -12.42 -3.38 -11.00
CA VAL A 78 -11.21 -2.65 -11.43
C VAL A 78 -11.42 -2.03 -12.79
N SER A 79 -11.26 -0.71 -12.90
CA SER A 79 -11.35 0.04 -14.16
C SER A 79 -10.02 0.06 -14.90
N LYS A 80 -8.94 0.42 -14.21
CA LYS A 80 -7.55 0.40 -14.71
C LYS A 80 -6.62 -0.15 -13.64
N LEU A 81 -5.48 -0.69 -14.07
CA LEU A 81 -4.47 -1.25 -13.18
C LEU A 81 -3.07 -0.76 -13.57
N LEU A 82 -2.37 -0.11 -12.64
CA LEU A 82 -0.98 0.34 -12.80
C LEU A 82 -0.07 -0.38 -11.80
N LEU A 83 0.96 -1.07 -12.27
CA LEU A 83 1.88 -1.83 -11.42
C LEU A 83 3.31 -1.32 -11.56
N TYR A 84 3.94 -0.97 -10.44
CA TYR A 84 5.35 -0.60 -10.37
C TYR A 84 6.12 -1.63 -9.54
N ALA A 85 7.10 -2.29 -10.16
CA ALA A 85 7.94 -3.32 -9.52
C ALA A 85 7.15 -4.29 -8.61
N PRO A 86 6.05 -4.92 -9.07
CA PRO A 86 5.16 -5.69 -8.20
C PRO A 86 5.86 -6.93 -7.65
N ALA A 87 5.94 -7.02 -6.32
CA ALA A 87 6.66 -8.09 -5.64
C ALA A 87 6.05 -9.45 -5.95
N GLY A 88 6.86 -10.42 -6.38
CA GLY A 88 6.38 -11.79 -6.59
C GLY A 88 5.39 -12.00 -7.74
N ALA A 89 5.00 -10.96 -8.48
CA ALA A 89 3.98 -11.06 -9.53
C ALA A 89 4.50 -11.76 -10.80
N PHE A 90 5.64 -11.31 -11.34
CA PHE A 90 6.21 -11.86 -12.58
C PHE A 90 7.40 -12.80 -12.35
N HIS A 91 8.03 -12.70 -11.18
CA HIS A 91 9.16 -13.55 -10.79
C HIS A 91 8.96 -14.01 -9.36
N ARG A 92 9.17 -15.31 -9.12
CA ARG A 92 9.16 -15.84 -7.75
C ARG A 92 10.27 -15.21 -6.94
N MET A 93 9.92 -14.65 -5.79
CA MET A 93 10.91 -14.23 -4.80
C MET A 93 11.54 -15.47 -4.18
N SER A 94 12.85 -15.62 -4.35
CA SER A 94 13.60 -16.74 -3.77
C SER A 94 14.10 -16.42 -2.37
N LEU A 95 14.38 -17.44 -1.56
CA LEU A 95 15.04 -17.23 -0.25
C LEU A 95 16.38 -16.48 -0.39
N LYS A 96 17.10 -16.67 -1.50
CA LYS A 96 18.33 -15.92 -1.81
C LYS A 96 18.09 -14.42 -1.98
N PHE A 97 16.94 -14.02 -2.53
CA PHE A 97 16.56 -12.62 -2.67
C PHE A 97 16.38 -11.97 -1.29
N PHE A 98 15.63 -12.62 -0.40
CA PHE A 98 15.45 -12.13 0.97
C PHE A 98 16.78 -12.04 1.72
N ALA A 99 17.62 -13.08 1.67
CA ALA A 99 18.94 -13.06 2.30
C ALA A 99 19.82 -11.90 1.81
N LYS A 100 19.80 -11.59 0.51
CA LYS A 100 20.55 -10.46 -0.05
C LYS A 100 20.03 -9.11 0.44
N ILE A 101 18.71 -8.91 0.49
CA ILE A 101 18.11 -7.67 1.00
C ILE A 101 18.42 -7.47 2.49
N SER A 102 18.39 -8.53 3.29
CA SER A 102 18.75 -8.46 4.72
C SER A 102 20.19 -8.03 4.95
N CYS A 103 21.11 -8.34 4.02
CA CYS A 103 22.52 -7.97 4.09
C CYS A 103 22.85 -6.65 3.37
N MET A 104 21.88 -6.04 2.67
CA MET A 104 22.08 -4.74 2.03
C MET A 104 22.13 -3.65 3.12
N ARG A 105 23.29 -3.00 3.28
CA ARG A 105 23.33 -1.70 3.95
C ARG A 105 22.75 -0.67 3.00
N LEU A 106 21.70 0.01 3.43
CA LEU A 106 21.26 1.26 2.79
C LEU A 106 22.47 2.21 2.78
N ILE A 107 22.79 2.71 1.59
CA ILE A 107 23.94 3.58 1.30
C ILE A 107 23.88 4.83 2.17
#